data_AF-A0A067GYX2-F1
#
_entry.id   AF-A0A067GYX2-F1
#
_cell.length_a   1.000
_cell.length_b   1.000
_cell.length_c   1.000
_cell.angle_alpha   90.00
_cell.angle_beta   90.00
_cell.angle_gamma   90.00
#
_symmetry.space_group_name_H-M   'P 1'
#
loop_
_entity.id
_entity.type
_entity.pdbx_description
1 polymer ?
#
loop_
_entity_poly.entity_id
_entity_poly.type
_entity_poly.pdbx_seq_one_letter_code
_entity_poly.pdbx_strand_id
1 'polypeptide(L)'
;MIVSKPLNSKHTCLVQQVLPLMLKNVPFDAKLAASTTKTQNPFTIESVADVLKSIPRFFFQSPRSIGRQTGFRHRTPLRQRILKKEAYNIANNVLVLGPAAYRDPQKVTLGLNKATEFYHWVERFFDFFHNEMTCKEMGIVFARGNNVKGLWDFLKDMSRRGNGELVTTSSVTCLIKVLGEEGLVNEALATFYRMKQFRCRPDVYAYNVVINALCRVGNFNKARFLLEQMELPGFRCPPDVYTYTILISSYCKYGMQTGCRKAIRRRIWEANHLFRLMLFKGFVPDVVAYNCLIDGCCKTYRIERALELFDDMNKKGCIPNRVTYNSFIRYYSVVNEIDKAIEMMRKMQNLNHGVPTSSSYTPIIHALCEAGRVLEARDFLAELVDGGSVPREYTYKLVCDALNAAEEPSLLDDGLRKRIRDGIEYRFRQVMKVKPIMKHKELLKCGEIDI
;
A
#
# COMPACT_ATOMS: atom_id res chain seq x y z
N MET A 1 2.21 -1.24 5.47
CA MET A 1 0.76 -1.19 5.16
C MET A 1 0.09 -0.47 6.30
N ILE A 2 -0.39 0.77 6.13
CA ILE A 2 -1.50 1.19 6.99
C ILE A 2 -2.62 0.28 6.55
N VAL A 3 -2.95 -0.68 7.40
CA VAL A 3 -4.18 -1.44 7.30
C VAL A 3 -5.25 -0.37 7.14
N SER A 4 -5.83 -0.28 5.94
CA SER A 4 -7.14 0.32 5.79
C SER A 4 -8.03 -0.55 6.66
N LYS A 5 -8.11 -0.23 7.95
CA LYS A 5 -9.07 -0.86 8.85
C LYS A 5 -10.39 -0.77 8.09
N PRO A 6 -11.07 -1.91 7.83
CA PRO A 6 -12.43 -1.83 7.34
C PRO A 6 -13.18 -0.93 8.32
N LEU A 7 -14.02 -0.05 7.79
CA LEU A 7 -14.89 0.81 8.59
C LEU A 7 -15.63 -0.11 9.56
N ASN A 8 -15.22 -0.13 10.82
CA ASN A 8 -16.14 -0.53 11.87
C ASN A 8 -17.28 0.48 11.78
N SER A 9 -18.49 -0.07 11.70
CA SER A 9 -19.76 0.54 11.33
C SER A 9 -20.25 1.64 12.28
N LYS A 10 -19.45 2.69 12.48
CA LYS A 10 -19.84 3.92 13.16
C LYS A 10 -19.25 5.09 12.39
N HIS A 11 -19.80 5.39 11.22
CA HIS A 11 -19.70 6.75 10.73
C HIS A 11 -20.36 7.64 11.79
N THR A 12 -19.62 8.60 12.35
CA THR A 12 -20.19 9.58 13.25
C THR A 12 -21.37 10.27 12.55
N CYS A 13 -22.50 10.44 13.25
CA CYS A 13 -23.71 11.08 12.74
C CYS A 13 -23.37 12.41 12.00
N LEU A 14 -22.37 13.14 12.51
CA LEU A 14 -21.86 14.38 11.94
C LEU A 14 -21.24 14.24 10.54
N VAL A 15 -20.52 13.14 10.23
CA VAL A 15 -20.00 12.92 8.87
C VAL A 15 -21.15 12.73 7.88
N GLN A 16 -22.23 12.06 8.29
CA GLN A 16 -23.41 11.87 7.45
C GLN A 16 -24.22 13.16 7.27
N GLN A 17 -24.09 14.15 8.16
CA GLN A 17 -24.76 15.45 8.06
C GLN A 17 -23.94 16.49 7.29
N VAL A 18 -22.64 16.62 7.59
CA VAL A 18 -21.77 17.67 7.04
C VAL A 18 -21.35 17.38 5.61
N LEU A 19 -21.04 16.12 5.30
CA LEU A 19 -20.51 15.76 3.98
C LEU A 19 -21.51 15.97 2.82
N PRO A 20 -22.82 15.67 2.96
CA PRO A 20 -23.80 16.02 1.93
C PRO A 20 -23.92 17.53 1.69
N LEU A 21 -23.76 18.37 2.73
CA LEU A 21 -23.75 19.83 2.60
C LEU A 21 -22.54 20.30 1.79
N MET A 22 -21.36 19.72 2.06
CA MET A 22 -20.15 19.98 1.28
C MET A 22 -20.32 19.57 -0.20
N LEU A 23 -20.94 18.41 -0.46
CA LEU A 23 -21.19 17.92 -1.82
C LEU A 23 -22.19 18.80 -2.59
N LYS A 24 -23.20 19.35 -1.90
CA LYS A 24 -24.16 20.32 -2.45
C LYS A 24 -23.59 21.74 -2.56
N ASN A 25 -22.31 21.95 -2.21
CA ASN A 25 -21.64 23.24 -2.19
C ASN A 25 -22.35 24.31 -1.33
N VAL A 26 -23.00 23.91 -0.24
CA VAL A 26 -23.68 24.85 0.69
C VAL A 26 -22.61 25.65 1.46
N PRO A 27 -22.75 26.99 1.60
CA PRO A 27 -21.79 27.80 2.36
C PRO A 27 -21.89 27.53 3.87
N PHE A 28 -20.74 27.51 4.55
CA PHE A 28 -20.66 27.38 6.00
C PHE A 28 -20.79 28.76 6.66
N ASP A 29 -22.03 29.18 6.92
CA ASP A 29 -22.35 30.52 7.42
C ASP A 29 -22.99 30.51 8.82
N ALA A 30 -23.17 31.70 9.40
CA ALA A 30 -23.84 31.92 10.69
C ALA A 30 -25.25 31.29 10.74
N LYS A 31 -25.98 31.28 9.63
CA LYS A 31 -27.34 30.67 9.53
C LYS A 31 -27.29 29.15 9.72
N LEU A 32 -26.29 28.49 9.13
CA LEU A 32 -26.08 27.06 9.29
C LEU A 32 -25.63 26.73 10.71
N ALA A 33 -24.76 27.57 11.29
CA ALA A 33 -24.35 27.46 12.69
C ALA A 33 -25.56 27.57 13.63
N ALA A 34 -26.39 28.60 13.47
CA ALA A 34 -27.61 28.80 14.27
C ALA A 34 -28.58 27.62 14.18
N SER A 35 -28.75 27.00 13.00
CA SER A 35 -29.59 25.80 12.85
C SER A 35 -29.07 24.56 13.60
N THR A 36 -27.78 24.55 13.97
CA THR A 36 -27.11 23.42 14.63
C THR A 36 -27.14 23.56 16.18
N THR A 37 -27.44 24.76 16.71
CA THR A 37 -27.26 25.15 18.13
C THR A 37 -28.35 24.72 19.13
N LYS A 38 -29.22 23.75 18.81
CA LYS A 38 -30.30 23.37 19.76
C LYS A 38 -29.81 22.65 21.04
N THR A 39 -28.57 22.17 21.10
CA THR A 39 -27.92 21.64 22.32
C THR A 39 -26.40 21.86 22.21
N GLN A 40 -25.67 21.74 23.33
CA GLN A 40 -24.21 21.93 23.50
C GLN A 40 -23.33 21.63 22.27
N ASN A 41 -22.20 22.35 22.20
CA ASN A 41 -21.21 22.30 21.12
C ASN A 41 -20.99 20.87 20.57
N PRO A 42 -21.51 20.53 19.36
CA PRO A 42 -21.59 19.14 18.92
C PRO A 42 -20.24 18.61 18.40
N PHE A 43 -19.25 19.47 18.22
CA PHE A 43 -17.97 19.15 17.62
C PHE A 43 -16.94 18.74 18.68
N THR A 44 -16.65 17.44 18.75
CA THR A 44 -15.47 16.92 19.42
C THR A 44 -14.26 16.89 18.47
N ILE A 45 -13.05 16.86 19.02
CA ILE A 45 -11.79 16.67 18.28
C ILE A 45 -11.87 15.47 17.31
N GLU A 46 -12.42 14.35 17.79
CA GLU A 46 -12.59 13.13 17.00
C GLU A 46 -13.57 13.34 15.84
N SER A 47 -14.69 14.02 16.09
CA SER A 47 -15.69 14.29 15.06
C SER A 47 -15.15 15.19 13.94
N VAL A 48 -14.42 16.26 14.28
CA VAL A 48 -13.79 17.17 13.32
C VAL A 48 -12.72 16.42 12.52
N ALA A 49 -11.89 15.62 13.20
CA ALA A 49 -10.88 14.80 12.54
C ALA A 49 -11.52 13.78 11.58
N ASP A 50 -12.65 13.17 11.93
CA ASP A 50 -13.34 12.20 11.08
C ASP A 50 -14.00 12.84 9.87
N VAL A 51 -14.57 14.04 10.00
CA VAL A 51 -15.03 14.84 8.85
C VAL A 51 -13.85 15.11 7.91
N LEU A 52 -12.73 15.63 8.41
CA LEU A 52 -11.53 15.90 7.59
C LEU A 52 -10.99 14.63 6.91
N LYS A 53 -10.90 13.50 7.62
CA LYS A 53 -10.50 12.19 7.05
C LYS A 53 -11.41 11.71 5.93
N SER A 54 -12.69 12.06 6.00
CA SER A 54 -13.69 11.65 5.01
C SER A 54 -13.51 12.42 3.69
N ILE A 55 -13.12 13.70 3.71
CA ILE A 55 -13.04 14.56 2.52
C ILE A 55 -12.21 13.95 1.39
N PRO A 56 -10.96 13.47 1.60
CA PRO A 56 -10.20 12.83 0.53
C PRO A 56 -10.85 11.57 -0.03
N ARG A 57 -11.65 10.85 0.77
CA ARG A 57 -12.33 9.63 0.34
C ARG A 57 -13.50 9.93 -0.59
N PHE A 58 -14.13 11.09 -0.50
CA PHE A 58 -15.30 11.45 -1.30
C PHE A 58 -14.98 12.40 -2.46
N PHE A 59 -14.13 13.41 -2.23
CA PHE A 59 -13.80 14.42 -3.23
C PHE A 59 -12.60 14.05 -4.10
N PHE A 60 -11.64 13.28 -3.58
CA PHE A 60 -10.39 12.98 -4.29
C PHE A 60 -10.36 11.57 -4.91
N GLN A 61 -11.53 10.99 -5.18
CA GLN A 61 -11.63 9.70 -5.85
C GLN A 61 -11.17 9.82 -7.31
N SER A 62 -10.37 8.85 -7.77
CA SER A 62 -10.13 8.67 -9.19
C SER A 62 -11.23 7.77 -9.80
N PRO A 63 -11.75 8.02 -11.01
CA PRO A 63 -12.64 7.11 -11.73
C PRO A 63 -12.09 5.69 -11.85
N ARG A 64 -10.76 5.51 -11.89
CA ARG A 64 -10.11 4.18 -11.87
C ARG A 64 -10.16 3.47 -10.51
N SER A 65 -10.51 4.15 -9.43
CA SER A 65 -10.77 3.53 -8.11
C SER A 65 -12.19 2.97 -7.96
N ILE A 66 -13.04 3.18 -8.99
CA ILE A 66 -14.41 2.67 -9.10
C ILE A 66 -14.47 1.42 -10.01
N GLY A 67 -13.49 1.21 -10.90
CA GLY A 67 -13.32 -0.03 -11.64
C GLY A 67 -12.32 -0.98 -10.97
N ARG A 68 -12.79 -2.15 -10.53
CA ARG A 68 -11.90 -3.26 -10.13
C ARG A 68 -10.95 -3.56 -11.30
N GLN A 69 -9.65 -3.46 -11.06
CA GLN A 69 -8.67 -4.08 -11.95
C GLN A 69 -8.71 -5.58 -11.70
N THR A 70 -9.38 -6.31 -12.58
CA THR A 70 -9.31 -7.77 -12.70
C THR A 70 -7.94 -8.14 -13.27
N GLY A 71 -7.04 -8.66 -12.43
CA GLY A 71 -5.77 -9.24 -12.86
C GLY A 71 -4.58 -8.90 -11.97
N PHE A 72 -3.63 -9.85 -11.91
CA PHE A 72 -2.28 -9.64 -11.40
C PHE A 72 -1.53 -8.66 -12.31
N ARG A 73 -1.77 -7.36 -12.15
CA ARG A 73 -0.79 -6.37 -12.57
C ARG A 73 0.08 -6.05 -11.38
N HIS A 74 1.39 -6.28 -11.52
CA HIS A 74 2.37 -5.51 -10.77
C HIS A 74 1.91 -4.06 -10.80
N ARG A 75 1.53 -3.49 -9.63
CA ARG A 75 1.25 -2.05 -9.57
C ARG A 75 2.43 -1.36 -10.21
N THR A 76 2.18 -0.55 -11.23
CA THR A 76 3.25 0.18 -11.90
C THR A 76 4.07 0.89 -10.81
N PRO A 77 5.42 0.85 -10.90
CA PRO A 77 6.26 1.49 -9.92
C PRO A 77 5.81 2.92 -9.69
N LEU A 78 5.76 3.35 -8.44
CA LEU A 78 5.44 4.74 -8.14
C LEU A 78 6.54 5.60 -8.78
N ARG A 79 6.18 6.49 -9.70
CA ARG A 79 7.12 7.42 -10.33
C ARG A 79 7.03 8.77 -9.66
N GLN A 80 8.14 9.53 -9.68
CA GLN A 80 8.14 10.92 -9.24
C GLN A 80 7.13 11.70 -10.06
N ARG A 81 6.17 12.32 -9.37
CA ARG A 81 5.22 13.23 -9.99
C ARG A 81 5.77 14.63 -10.07
N ILE A 82 5.49 15.33 -11.17
CA ILE A 82 5.89 16.72 -11.38
C ILE A 82 4.61 17.48 -11.69
N LEU A 83 4.03 18.14 -10.67
CA LEU A 83 2.72 18.78 -10.77
C LEU A 83 2.64 19.81 -11.91
N LYS A 84 3.72 20.57 -12.17
CA LYS A 84 3.80 21.51 -13.31
C LYS A 84 3.64 20.81 -14.66
N LYS A 85 4.28 19.64 -14.83
CA LYS A 85 4.19 18.85 -16.06
C LYS A 85 2.82 18.19 -16.19
N GLU A 86 2.25 17.72 -15.08
CA GLU A 86 0.88 17.17 -15.06
C GLU A 86 -0.14 18.24 -15.45
N ALA A 87 -0.05 19.45 -14.90
CA ALA A 87 -0.92 20.57 -15.24
C ALA A 87 -0.80 20.96 -16.73
N TYR A 88 0.43 21.06 -17.24
CA TYR A 88 0.67 21.31 -18.67
C TYR A 88 0.07 20.20 -19.55
N ASN A 89 0.25 18.94 -19.18
CA ASN A 89 -0.32 17.82 -19.93
C ASN A 89 -1.85 17.85 -19.93
N ILE A 90 -2.48 18.12 -18.78
CA ILE A 90 -3.94 18.24 -18.67
C ILE A 90 -4.46 19.38 -19.53
N ALA A 91 -3.82 20.55 -19.50
CA ALA A 91 -4.20 21.71 -20.31
C ALA A 91 -4.12 21.41 -21.82
N ASN A 92 -3.20 20.54 -22.23
CA ASN A 92 -3.00 20.13 -23.62
C ASN A 92 -3.68 18.79 -23.97
N ASN A 93 -4.63 18.31 -23.15
CA ASN A 93 -5.34 17.03 -23.34
C ASN A 93 -4.44 15.79 -23.50
N VAL A 94 -3.21 15.83 -22.94
CA VAL A 94 -2.28 14.70 -22.92
C VAL A 94 -2.59 13.78 -21.75
N LEU A 95 -2.68 12.48 -22.02
CA LEU A 95 -2.96 11.46 -21.01
C LEU A 95 -1.92 11.47 -19.88
N VAL A 96 -2.38 11.75 -18.65
CA VAL A 96 -1.57 11.60 -17.43
C VAL A 96 -1.80 10.19 -16.86
N LEU A 97 -0.71 9.50 -16.51
CA LEU A 97 -0.75 8.16 -15.92
C LEU A 97 -0.29 8.22 -14.45
N GLY A 98 -1.05 7.64 -13.51
CA GLY A 98 -0.64 7.51 -12.11
C GLY A 98 -1.79 7.50 -11.09
N PRO A 99 -1.49 7.36 -9.79
CA PRO A 99 -2.50 7.27 -8.72
C PRO A 99 -3.43 8.49 -8.59
N ALA A 100 -2.93 9.68 -8.89
CA ALA A 100 -3.68 10.94 -8.79
C ALA A 100 -4.01 11.58 -10.16
N ALA A 101 -3.52 10.99 -11.26
CA ALA A 101 -3.66 11.48 -12.63
C ALA A 101 -5.10 11.48 -13.18
N TYR A 102 -6.05 10.96 -12.39
CA TYR A 102 -7.44 10.80 -12.79
C TYR A 102 -8.41 11.48 -11.82
N ARG A 103 -7.95 12.31 -10.88
CA ARG A 103 -8.88 13.03 -10.01
C ARG A 103 -9.52 14.18 -10.79
N ASP A 104 -10.83 14.37 -10.63
CA ASP A 104 -11.55 15.50 -11.21
C ASP A 104 -11.05 16.81 -10.56
N PRO A 105 -10.40 17.71 -11.31
CA PRO A 105 -9.81 18.94 -10.75
C PRO A 105 -10.83 19.83 -10.06
N GLN A 106 -12.07 19.88 -10.55
CA GLN A 106 -13.14 20.70 -9.98
C GLN A 106 -13.58 20.14 -8.62
N LYS A 107 -13.77 18.82 -8.52
CA LYS A 107 -14.10 18.16 -7.24
C LYS A 107 -12.98 18.24 -6.22
N VAL A 108 -11.73 18.13 -6.65
CA VAL A 108 -10.58 18.31 -5.75
C VAL A 108 -10.53 19.73 -5.21
N THR A 109 -10.70 20.73 -6.08
CA THR A 109 -10.73 22.15 -5.66
C THR A 109 -11.90 22.43 -4.71
N LEU A 110 -13.10 21.93 -5.03
CA LEU A 110 -14.27 22.04 -4.15
C LEU A 110 -14.01 21.39 -2.78
N GLY A 111 -13.47 20.18 -2.76
CA GLY A 111 -13.15 19.47 -1.52
C GLY A 111 -12.11 20.19 -0.66
N LEU A 112 -11.11 20.82 -1.28
CA LEU A 112 -10.12 21.64 -0.59
C LEU A 112 -10.74 22.91 0.00
N ASN A 113 -11.53 23.64 -0.79
CA ASN A 113 -12.19 24.86 -0.34
C ASN A 113 -13.17 24.58 0.80
N LYS A 114 -13.97 23.52 0.68
CA LYS A 114 -14.91 23.11 1.74
C LYS A 114 -14.21 22.62 2.99
N ALA A 115 -13.05 21.96 2.86
CA ALA A 115 -12.23 21.61 4.02
C ALA A 115 -11.72 22.85 4.75
N THR A 116 -11.23 23.87 4.02
CA THR A 116 -10.74 25.12 4.64
C THR A 116 -11.86 25.94 5.26
N GLU A 117 -13.01 26.04 4.57
CA GLU A 117 -14.20 26.70 5.11
C GLU A 117 -14.64 26.01 6.39
N PHE A 118 -14.81 24.69 6.38
CA PHE A 118 -15.22 23.93 7.55
C PHE A 118 -14.23 24.07 8.72
N TYR A 119 -12.92 23.98 8.45
CA TYR A 119 -11.90 24.11 9.48
C TYR A 119 -12.01 25.44 10.23
N HIS A 120 -12.04 26.56 9.51
CA HIS A 120 -12.14 27.89 10.13
C HIS A 120 -13.56 28.23 10.61
N TRP A 121 -14.60 27.62 10.04
CA TRP A 121 -15.98 27.81 10.49
C TRP A 121 -16.19 27.21 11.88
N VAL A 122 -15.66 26.01 12.13
CA VAL A 122 -15.69 25.39 13.46
C VAL A 122 -14.90 26.22 14.47
N GLU A 123 -13.74 26.76 14.08
CA GLU A 123 -12.94 27.70 14.90
C GLU A 123 -13.74 28.98 15.26
N ARG A 124 -14.36 29.65 14.28
CA ARG A 124 -14.99 30.97 14.46
C ARG A 124 -16.34 30.95 15.15
N PHE A 125 -17.20 29.97 14.85
CA PHE A 125 -18.60 29.98 15.29
C PHE A 125 -18.86 29.12 16.52
N PHE A 126 -17.97 28.17 16.81
CA PHE A 126 -18.10 27.26 17.95
C PHE A 126 -16.97 27.40 18.97
N ASP A 127 -16.10 28.42 18.81
CA ASP A 127 -14.93 28.69 19.66
C ASP A 127 -14.07 27.43 19.89
N PHE A 128 -13.91 26.64 18.82
CA PHE A 128 -13.25 25.35 18.89
C PHE A 128 -11.73 25.50 18.81
N PHE A 129 -11.03 24.97 19.82
CA PHE A 129 -9.58 24.94 19.82
C PHE A 129 -9.05 23.71 19.09
N HIS A 130 -8.39 23.96 17.96
CA HIS A 130 -7.72 22.91 17.20
C HIS A 130 -6.53 22.33 17.98
N ASN A 131 -6.36 21.02 17.87
CA ASN A 131 -5.20 20.30 18.40
C ASN A 131 -4.35 19.71 17.27
N GLU A 132 -3.21 19.11 17.66
CA GLU A 132 -2.30 18.41 16.75
C GLU A 132 -3.04 17.45 15.78
N MET A 133 -4.02 16.69 16.27
CA MET A 133 -4.74 15.71 15.45
C MET A 133 -5.52 16.37 14.33
N THR A 134 -6.30 17.40 14.62
CA THR A 134 -7.08 18.13 13.60
C THR A 134 -6.18 18.86 12.60
N CYS A 135 -5.06 19.44 13.05
CA CYS A 135 -4.05 20.05 12.19
C CYS A 135 -3.42 19.04 11.23
N LYS A 136 -3.05 17.86 11.75
CA LYS A 136 -2.51 16.76 10.96
C LYS A 136 -3.49 16.29 9.90
N GLU A 137 -4.76 16.06 10.26
CA GLU A 137 -5.78 15.65 9.29
C GLU A 137 -6.01 16.71 8.21
N MET A 138 -6.06 17.99 8.59
CA MET A 138 -6.16 19.08 7.62
C MET A 138 -4.96 19.13 6.67
N GLY A 139 -3.74 18.94 7.19
CA GLY A 139 -2.54 18.80 6.35
C GLY A 139 -2.61 17.60 5.40
N ILE A 140 -3.17 16.47 5.84
CA ILE A 140 -3.37 15.28 4.98
C ILE A 140 -4.35 15.60 3.85
N VAL A 141 -5.41 16.38 4.11
CA VAL A 141 -6.34 16.84 3.07
C VAL A 141 -5.58 17.65 2.01
N PHE A 142 -4.77 18.64 2.40
CA PHE A 142 -3.97 19.41 1.44
C PHE A 142 -2.98 18.53 0.66
N ALA A 143 -2.28 17.62 1.33
CA ALA A 143 -1.30 16.72 0.71
C ALA A 143 -1.97 15.80 -0.34
N ARG A 144 -3.15 15.25 -0.05
CA ARG A 144 -3.92 14.42 -1.00
C ARG A 144 -4.61 15.24 -2.08
N GLY A 145 -4.94 16.50 -1.82
CA GLY A 145 -5.50 17.42 -2.82
C GLY A 145 -4.46 17.96 -3.80
N ASN A 146 -3.19 17.57 -3.71
CA ASN A 146 -2.06 18.13 -4.46
C ASN A 146 -1.87 19.66 -4.28
N ASN A 147 -2.49 20.28 -3.27
CA ASN A 147 -2.31 21.70 -2.99
C ASN A 147 -1.13 21.91 -2.04
N VAL A 148 0.06 21.76 -2.60
CA VAL A 148 1.33 21.88 -1.87
C VAL A 148 1.53 23.31 -1.35
N LYS A 149 1.16 24.34 -2.12
CA LYS A 149 1.27 25.75 -1.67
C LYS A 149 0.38 26.01 -0.45
N GLY A 150 -0.90 25.63 -0.52
CA GLY A 150 -1.84 25.75 0.60
C GLY A 150 -1.39 24.97 1.83
N LEU A 151 -0.83 23.76 1.66
CA LEU A 151 -0.24 22.99 2.76
C LEU A 151 0.85 23.79 3.47
N TRP A 152 1.75 24.44 2.72
CA TRP A 152 2.84 25.21 3.30
C TRP A 152 2.37 26.44 4.07
N ASP A 153 1.44 27.19 3.47
CA ASP A 153 0.92 28.41 4.07
C ASP A 153 0.14 28.06 5.36
N PHE A 154 -0.64 26.98 5.33
CA PHE A 154 -1.31 26.41 6.50
C PHE A 154 -0.33 26.00 7.59
N LEU A 155 0.69 25.19 7.29
CA LEU A 155 1.66 24.74 8.30
C LEU A 155 2.44 25.91 8.92
N LYS A 156 2.74 26.96 8.16
CA LYS A 156 3.38 28.18 8.68
C LYS A 156 2.47 28.93 9.64
N ASP A 157 1.18 29.07 9.31
CA ASP A 157 0.20 29.71 10.19
C ASP A 157 0.02 28.91 11.49
N MET A 158 -0.21 27.60 11.38
CA MET A 158 -0.39 26.73 12.55
C MET A 158 0.87 26.59 13.39
N SER A 159 2.06 26.76 12.83
CA SER A 159 3.32 26.79 13.60
C SER A 159 3.52 28.10 14.37
N ARG A 160 2.87 29.20 13.96
CA ARG A 160 2.89 30.47 14.70
C ARG A 160 1.86 30.47 15.82
N ARG A 161 0.74 29.76 15.63
CA ARG A 161 -0.31 29.57 16.63
C ARG A 161 0.12 28.50 17.66
N GLY A 162 -0.18 28.71 18.94
CA GLY A 162 -0.02 27.68 19.98
C GLY A 162 1.42 27.26 20.34
N ASN A 163 2.39 28.19 20.30
CA ASN A 163 3.78 27.97 20.74
C ASN A 163 4.53 26.75 20.14
N GLY A 164 4.02 26.16 19.05
CA GLY A 164 4.60 24.98 18.39
C GLY A 164 3.97 23.63 18.79
N GLU A 165 2.92 23.61 19.62
CA GLU A 165 2.25 22.37 20.03
C GLU A 165 1.33 21.80 18.93
N LEU A 166 0.82 22.65 18.03
CA LEU A 166 -0.08 22.25 16.95
C LEU A 166 0.62 21.50 15.82
N VAL A 167 1.90 21.79 15.59
CA VAL A 167 2.73 21.18 14.54
C VAL A 167 3.90 20.47 15.20
N THR A 168 3.72 19.17 15.44
CA THR A 168 4.76 18.32 16.05
C THR A 168 5.59 17.58 14.99
N THR A 169 6.71 17.01 15.41
CA THR A 169 7.51 16.08 14.61
C THR A 169 6.66 14.94 14.03
N SER A 170 5.74 14.36 14.82
CA SER A 170 4.87 13.26 14.41
C SER A 170 3.93 13.66 13.26
N SER A 171 3.35 14.85 13.38
CA SER A 171 2.46 15.42 12.36
C SER A 171 3.18 15.67 11.05
N VAL A 172 4.35 16.32 11.09
CA VAL A 172 5.15 16.59 9.87
C VAL A 172 5.64 15.28 9.24
N THR A 173 6.08 14.30 10.04
CA THR A 173 6.49 12.97 9.53
C THR A 173 5.31 12.22 8.89
N CYS A 174 4.10 12.35 9.43
CA CYS A 174 2.89 11.81 8.80
C CYS A 174 2.63 12.43 7.42
N LEU A 175 2.79 13.75 7.29
CA LEU A 175 2.63 14.45 6.01
C LEU A 175 3.68 14.03 4.98
N ILE A 176 4.94 13.88 5.40
CA ILE A 176 6.01 13.34 4.54
C ILE A 176 5.63 11.96 4.01
N LYS A 177 5.10 11.09 4.87
CA LYS A 177 4.64 9.74 4.48
C LYS A 177 3.54 9.81 3.42
N VAL A 178 2.54 10.67 3.62
CA VAL A 178 1.41 10.83 2.69
C VAL A 178 1.88 11.40 1.34
N LEU A 179 2.74 12.43 1.35
CA LEU A 179 3.35 12.97 0.12
C LEU A 179 4.16 11.89 -0.62
N GLY A 180 4.90 11.05 0.12
CA GLY A 180 5.62 9.91 -0.43
C GLY A 180 4.71 8.83 -1.01
N GLU A 181 3.55 8.57 -0.42
CA GLU A 181 2.53 7.64 -0.94
C GLU A 181 1.87 8.16 -2.23
N GLU A 182 1.64 9.47 -2.32
CA GLU A 182 1.08 10.13 -3.51
C GLU A 182 2.11 10.29 -4.66
N GLY A 183 3.39 9.99 -4.43
CA GLY A 183 4.46 10.09 -5.43
C GLY A 183 5.12 11.48 -5.52
N LEU A 184 4.82 12.38 -4.58
CA LEU A 184 5.38 13.74 -4.48
C LEU A 184 6.65 13.75 -3.63
N VAL A 185 7.64 12.93 -3.98
CA VAL A 185 8.81 12.71 -3.12
C VAL A 185 9.72 13.93 -3.01
N ASN A 186 9.83 14.74 -4.06
CA ASN A 186 10.54 16.03 -3.98
C ASN A 186 9.93 16.97 -2.93
N GLU A 187 8.60 16.99 -2.81
CA GLU A 187 7.91 17.81 -1.80
C GLU A 187 8.02 17.19 -0.41
N ALA A 188 7.99 15.85 -0.31
CA ALA A 188 8.26 15.13 0.93
C ALA A 188 9.68 15.45 1.45
N LEU A 189 10.68 15.46 0.56
CA LEU A 189 12.06 15.89 0.85
C LEU A 189 12.12 17.36 1.29
N ALA A 190 11.44 18.26 0.60
CA ALA A 190 11.38 19.67 0.98
C ALA A 190 10.74 19.83 2.37
N THR A 191 9.71 19.04 2.68
CA THR A 191 9.04 19.01 4.00
C THR A 191 10.00 18.58 5.08
N PHE A 192 10.80 17.55 4.82
CA PHE A 192 11.82 17.05 5.74
C PHE A 192 12.86 18.11 6.08
N TYR A 193 13.47 18.76 5.08
CA TYR A 193 14.45 19.82 5.34
C TYR A 193 13.84 21.06 6.02
N ARG A 194 12.54 21.32 5.78
CA ARG A 194 11.80 22.41 6.43
C ARG A 194 11.33 22.08 7.85
N MET A 195 11.51 20.86 8.37
CA MET A 195 11.15 20.54 9.77
C MET A 195 11.75 21.53 10.77
N LYS A 196 12.99 22.00 10.52
CA LYS A 196 13.65 23.03 11.34
C LYS A 196 12.89 24.36 11.40
N GLN A 197 12.20 24.74 10.31
CA GLN A 197 11.40 25.98 10.26
C GLN A 197 10.16 25.87 11.16
N PHE A 198 9.62 24.67 11.34
CA PHE A 198 8.50 24.37 12.23
C PHE A 198 8.94 24.03 13.65
N ARG A 199 10.20 24.33 14.02
CA ARG A 199 10.82 23.96 15.31
C ARG A 199 10.80 22.45 15.61
N CYS A 200 10.53 21.61 14.61
CA CYS A 200 10.53 20.16 14.70
C CYS A 200 11.93 19.62 14.46
N ARG A 201 12.37 18.67 15.28
CA ARG A 201 13.64 17.95 15.08
C ARG A 201 13.34 16.59 14.43
N PRO A 202 13.99 16.25 13.29
CA PRO A 202 13.80 14.94 12.67
C PRO A 202 14.31 13.84 13.62
N ASP A 203 13.53 12.79 13.75
CA ASP A 203 13.86 11.56 14.48
C ASP A 203 14.22 10.43 13.48
N VAL A 204 14.64 9.28 14.01
CA VAL A 204 14.97 8.09 13.21
C VAL A 204 13.78 7.68 12.32
N TYR A 205 12.55 7.80 12.85
CA TYR A 205 11.33 7.50 12.09
C TYR A 205 11.12 8.45 10.90
N ALA A 206 11.34 9.76 11.06
CA ALA A 206 11.26 10.73 9.97
C ALA A 206 12.24 10.41 8.84
N TYR A 207 13.49 10.07 9.18
CA TYR A 207 14.49 9.62 8.21
C TYR A 207 14.03 8.35 7.48
N ASN A 208 13.56 7.34 8.22
CA ASN A 208 13.06 6.08 7.66
C ASN A 208 11.87 6.31 6.70
N VAL A 209 10.97 7.25 7.01
CA VAL A 209 9.84 7.62 6.15
C VAL A 209 10.31 8.26 4.84
N VAL A 210 11.24 9.22 4.90
CA VAL A 210 11.77 9.91 3.70
C VAL A 210 12.59 8.94 2.83
N ILE A 211 13.46 8.14 3.45
CA ILE A 211 14.25 7.12 2.75
C ILE A 211 13.31 6.15 2.02
N ASN A 212 12.28 5.65 2.70
CA ASN A 212 11.28 4.77 2.08
C ASN A 212 10.55 5.47 0.91
N ALA A 213 10.19 6.74 1.04
CA ALA A 213 9.57 7.50 -0.05
C ALA A 213 10.51 7.62 -1.28
N LEU A 214 11.79 7.93 -1.06
CA LEU A 214 12.81 7.99 -2.12
C LEU A 214 13.02 6.65 -2.81
N CYS A 215 13.11 5.59 -2.03
CA CYS A 215 13.23 4.22 -2.49
C CYS A 215 12.06 3.79 -3.38
N ARG A 216 10.82 4.20 -3.07
CA ARG A 216 9.64 3.87 -3.88
C ARG A 216 9.65 4.50 -5.27
N VAL A 217 10.25 5.68 -5.40
CA VAL A 217 10.44 6.40 -6.67
C VAL A 217 11.72 5.98 -7.40
N GLY A 218 12.60 5.23 -6.75
CA GLY A 218 13.87 4.78 -7.31
C GLY A 218 15.01 5.80 -7.21
N ASN A 219 14.86 6.85 -6.38
CA ASN A 219 15.92 7.82 -6.15
C ASN A 219 16.90 7.34 -5.06
N PHE A 220 17.67 6.31 -5.41
CA PHE A 220 18.59 5.65 -4.47
C PHE A 220 19.78 6.53 -4.07
N ASN A 221 20.20 7.47 -4.92
CA ASN A 221 21.33 8.35 -4.63
C ASN A 221 21.02 9.23 -3.41
N LYS A 222 19.86 9.89 -3.41
CA LYS A 222 19.42 10.70 -2.26
C LYS A 222 19.11 9.83 -1.04
N ALA A 223 18.55 8.64 -1.23
CA ALA A 223 18.24 7.72 -0.12
C ALA A 223 19.52 7.26 0.60
N ARG A 224 20.56 6.91 -0.18
CA ARG A 224 21.89 6.55 0.35
C ARG A 224 22.58 7.74 1.01
N PHE A 225 22.50 8.93 0.41
CA PHE A 225 23.03 10.14 1.03
C PHE A 225 22.41 10.39 2.42
N LEU A 226 21.09 10.22 2.57
CA LEU A 226 20.44 10.36 3.88
C LEU A 226 20.91 9.29 4.88
N LEU A 227 21.13 8.04 4.45
CA LEU A 227 21.73 7.02 5.31
C LEU A 227 23.15 7.43 5.75
N GLU A 228 24.00 7.87 4.81
CA GLU A 228 25.38 8.32 5.11
C GLU A 228 25.37 9.50 6.09
N GLN A 229 24.39 10.41 6.00
CA GLN A 229 24.21 11.49 6.98
C GLN A 229 23.86 10.97 8.38
N MET A 230 23.01 9.94 8.49
CA MET A 230 22.68 9.31 9.77
C MET A 230 23.87 8.58 10.38
N GLU A 231 24.82 8.13 9.56
CA GLU A 231 26.02 7.41 9.98
C GLU A 231 27.17 8.31 10.43
N LEU A 232 27.05 9.65 10.27
CA LEU A 232 28.10 10.57 10.68
C LEU A 232 28.35 10.50 12.21
N PRO A 233 29.62 10.56 12.65
CA PRO A 233 29.94 10.54 14.07
C PRO A 233 29.32 11.75 14.78
N GLY A 234 28.67 11.50 15.93
CA GLY A 234 27.97 12.54 16.69
C GLY A 234 26.59 12.93 16.14
N PHE A 235 26.07 12.24 15.13
CA PHE A 235 24.72 12.47 14.64
C PHE A 235 23.66 12.02 15.66
N ARG A 236 22.61 12.82 15.85
CA ARG A 236 21.59 12.58 16.89
C ARG A 236 20.64 11.42 16.59
N CYS A 237 20.60 10.95 15.34
CA CYS A 237 19.66 9.92 14.87
C CYS A 237 20.41 8.83 14.10
N PRO A 238 21.11 7.90 14.79
CA PRO A 238 21.79 6.80 14.12
C PRO A 238 20.79 5.88 13.40
N PRO A 239 21.21 5.20 12.31
CA PRO A 239 20.33 4.28 11.60
C PRO A 239 19.99 3.07 12.45
N ASP A 240 18.77 2.55 12.29
CA ASP A 240 18.31 1.32 12.93
C ASP A 240 18.29 0.14 11.94
N VAL A 241 18.01 -1.06 12.46
CA VAL A 241 17.81 -2.28 11.65
C VAL A 241 16.79 -2.04 10.53
N TYR A 242 15.75 -1.25 10.82
CA TYR A 242 14.69 -0.93 9.88
C TYR A 242 15.17 -0.03 8.74
N THR A 243 16.06 0.93 8.98
CA THR A 243 16.68 1.80 7.96
C THR A 243 17.38 0.96 6.89
N TYR A 244 18.23 0.02 7.31
CA TYR A 244 18.94 -0.89 6.39
C TYR A 244 17.95 -1.80 5.65
N THR A 245 16.96 -2.32 6.36
CA THR A 245 15.92 -3.20 5.77
C THR A 245 15.09 -2.50 4.70
N ILE A 246 14.76 -1.21 4.87
CA ILE A 246 14.08 -0.40 3.86
C ILE A 246 14.92 -0.37 2.57
N LEU A 247 16.20 -0.02 2.68
CA LEU A 247 17.08 0.09 1.52
C LEU A 247 17.30 -1.26 0.84
N ILE A 248 17.66 -2.31 1.58
CA ILE A 248 17.85 -3.68 1.07
C ILE A 248 16.58 -4.15 0.34
N SER A 249 15.41 -4.02 0.98
CA SER A 249 14.14 -4.45 0.38
C SER A 249 13.79 -3.65 -0.88
N SER A 250 14.12 -2.35 -0.89
CA SER A 250 13.85 -1.49 -2.03
C SER A 250 14.76 -1.79 -3.22
N TYR A 251 16.05 -2.08 -2.99
CA TYR A 251 16.98 -2.49 -4.04
C TYR A 251 16.52 -3.78 -4.72
N CYS A 252 16.13 -4.80 -3.93
CA CYS A 252 15.59 -6.05 -4.47
C CYS A 252 14.30 -5.82 -5.28
N LYS A 253 13.34 -5.06 -4.73
CA LYS A 253 12.04 -4.82 -5.41
C LYS A 253 12.17 -3.98 -6.68
N TYR A 254 12.95 -2.90 -6.65
CA TYR A 254 13.07 -1.98 -7.78
C TYR A 254 13.94 -2.56 -8.89
N GLY A 255 14.97 -3.33 -8.55
CA GLY A 255 15.78 -4.05 -9.54
C GLY A 255 14.87 -4.85 -10.48
N MET A 256 13.95 -5.64 -9.92
CA MET A 256 13.01 -6.47 -10.67
C MET A 256 12.06 -5.69 -11.59
N GLN A 257 11.79 -4.42 -11.32
CA GLN A 257 10.84 -3.60 -12.09
C GLN A 257 11.45 -3.05 -13.39
N THR A 258 12.77 -2.95 -13.47
CA THR A 258 13.44 -2.37 -14.64
C THR A 258 13.53 -3.30 -15.83
N GLY A 259 13.36 -4.63 -15.64
CA GLY A 259 13.47 -5.65 -16.70
C GLY A 259 14.89 -5.88 -17.23
N CYS A 260 15.81 -4.93 -17.08
CA CYS A 260 17.19 -5.04 -17.54
C CYS A 260 18.04 -5.92 -16.60
N ARG A 261 18.55 -7.06 -17.11
CA ARG A 261 19.40 -8.01 -16.34
C ARG A 261 20.61 -7.32 -15.67
N LYS A 262 21.28 -6.37 -16.34
CA LYS A 262 22.42 -5.62 -15.78
C LYS A 262 22.02 -4.74 -14.59
N ALA A 263 20.89 -4.04 -14.69
CA ALA A 263 20.37 -3.20 -13.62
C ALA A 263 19.93 -4.06 -12.41
N ILE A 264 19.25 -5.18 -12.66
CA ILE A 264 18.86 -6.16 -11.64
C ILE A 264 20.10 -6.67 -10.88
N ARG A 265 21.14 -7.10 -11.60
CA ARG A 265 22.39 -7.60 -10.98
C ARG A 265 23.06 -6.55 -10.11
N ARG A 266 23.14 -5.29 -10.58
CA ARG A 266 23.69 -4.16 -9.82
C ARG A 266 22.91 -3.90 -8.54
N ARG A 267 21.58 -3.83 -8.60
CA ARG A 267 20.75 -3.56 -7.41
C ARG A 267 20.85 -4.69 -6.37
N ILE A 268 20.90 -5.94 -6.80
CA ILE A 268 21.08 -7.07 -5.87
C ILE A 268 22.49 -7.09 -5.27
N TRP A 269 23.50 -6.66 -6.03
CA TRP A 269 24.84 -6.47 -5.47
C TRP A 269 24.85 -5.36 -4.41
N GLU A 270 24.22 -4.21 -4.69
CA GLU A 270 24.07 -3.11 -3.71
C GLU A 270 23.32 -3.57 -2.45
N ALA A 271 22.26 -4.37 -2.61
CA ALA A 271 21.52 -4.97 -1.49
C ALA A 271 22.38 -5.92 -0.64
N ASN A 272 23.16 -6.79 -1.27
CA ASN A 272 24.07 -7.71 -0.57
C ASN A 272 25.21 -6.96 0.15
N HIS A 273 25.76 -5.92 -0.49
CA HIS A 273 26.79 -5.09 0.11
C HIS A 273 26.25 -4.39 1.37
N LEU A 274 25.05 -3.80 1.29
CA LEU A 274 24.42 -3.13 2.42
C LEU A 274 24.07 -4.12 3.56
N PHE A 275 23.69 -5.34 3.23
CA PHE A 275 23.47 -6.40 4.23
C PHE A 275 24.76 -6.83 4.94
N ARG A 276 25.87 -6.97 4.21
CA ARG A 276 27.19 -7.23 4.82
C ARG A 276 27.65 -6.07 5.70
N LEU A 277 27.42 -4.83 5.26
CA LEU A 277 27.72 -3.63 6.05
C LEU A 277 26.89 -3.59 7.34
N MET A 278 25.60 -3.90 7.25
CA MET A 278 24.71 -4.01 8.40
C MET A 278 25.24 -5.03 9.42
N LEU A 279 25.67 -6.21 8.97
CA LEU A 279 26.30 -7.22 9.84
C LEU A 279 27.63 -6.74 10.44
N PHE A 280 28.49 -6.11 9.63
CA PHE A 280 29.78 -5.58 10.09
C PHE A 280 29.60 -4.51 11.18
N LYS A 281 28.52 -3.72 11.10
CA LYS A 281 28.15 -2.73 12.12
C LYS A 281 27.47 -3.33 13.35
N GLY A 282 27.35 -4.65 13.44
CA GLY A 282 26.77 -5.36 14.59
C GLY A 282 25.24 -5.41 14.63
N PHE A 283 24.55 -5.01 13.56
CA PHE A 283 23.09 -5.12 13.51
C PHE A 283 22.65 -6.56 13.22
N VAL A 284 21.59 -7.00 13.90
CA VAL A 284 20.95 -8.31 13.67
C VAL A 284 19.86 -8.15 12.60
N PRO A 285 19.99 -8.80 11.42
CA PRO A 285 18.98 -8.69 10.37
C PRO A 285 17.69 -9.41 10.74
N ASP A 286 16.56 -8.78 10.41
CA ASP A 286 15.25 -9.35 10.64
C ASP A 286 14.84 -10.32 9.52
N VAL A 287 13.73 -11.04 9.74
CA VAL A 287 13.15 -11.97 8.76
C VAL A 287 12.85 -11.26 7.43
N VAL A 288 12.50 -9.97 7.46
CA VAL A 288 12.17 -9.19 6.27
C VAL A 288 13.40 -8.95 5.40
N ALA A 289 14.54 -8.59 6.00
CA ALA A 289 15.82 -8.40 5.33
C ALA A 289 16.30 -9.68 4.63
N TYR A 290 16.31 -10.81 5.35
CA TYR A 290 16.64 -12.13 4.79
C TYR A 290 15.72 -12.48 3.63
N ASN A 291 14.40 -12.39 3.83
CA ASN A 291 13.41 -12.73 2.81
C ASN A 291 13.56 -11.90 1.54
N CYS A 292 13.87 -10.60 1.66
CA CYS A 292 14.05 -9.74 0.50
C CYS A 292 15.29 -10.13 -0.32
N LEU A 293 16.39 -10.52 0.33
CA LEU A 293 17.60 -10.96 -0.35
C LEU A 293 17.44 -12.35 -0.95
N ILE A 294 16.85 -13.30 -0.21
CA ILE A 294 16.55 -14.65 -0.70
C ILE A 294 15.65 -14.57 -1.94
N ASP A 295 14.55 -13.82 -1.87
CA ASP A 295 13.65 -13.59 -3.03
C ASP A 295 14.40 -12.96 -4.22
N GLY A 296 15.29 -12.00 -3.95
CA GLY A 296 16.16 -11.37 -4.97
C GLY A 296 17.13 -12.35 -5.62
N CYS A 297 17.76 -13.21 -4.83
CA CYS A 297 18.73 -14.21 -5.31
C CYS A 297 18.03 -15.31 -6.11
N CYS A 298 16.92 -15.86 -5.60
CA CYS A 298 16.06 -16.81 -6.31
C CYS A 298 15.63 -16.29 -7.68
N LYS A 299 15.10 -15.06 -7.75
CA LYS A 299 14.66 -14.46 -9.03
C LYS A 299 15.80 -14.10 -9.99
N THR A 300 17.05 -14.08 -9.51
CA THR A 300 18.23 -13.90 -10.37
C THR A 300 19.01 -15.17 -10.61
N TYR A 301 18.42 -16.32 -10.31
CA TYR A 301 19.02 -17.63 -10.50
C TYR A 301 20.36 -17.79 -9.77
N ARG A 302 20.51 -17.13 -8.61
CA ARG A 302 21.67 -17.27 -7.71
C ARG A 302 21.27 -18.10 -6.50
N ILE A 303 20.95 -19.38 -6.73
CA ILE A 303 20.39 -20.26 -5.71
C ILE A 303 21.37 -20.57 -4.58
N GLU A 304 22.65 -20.77 -4.89
CA GLU A 304 23.70 -21.03 -3.90
C GLU A 304 23.72 -19.94 -2.83
N ARG A 305 23.75 -18.67 -3.27
CA ARG A 305 23.70 -17.52 -2.35
C ARG A 305 22.39 -17.44 -1.57
N ALA A 306 21.27 -17.86 -2.15
CA ALA A 306 19.99 -17.90 -1.45
C ALA A 306 19.99 -18.96 -0.35
N LEU A 307 20.57 -20.14 -0.60
CA LEU A 307 20.73 -21.22 0.38
C LEU A 307 21.69 -20.81 1.50
N GLU A 308 22.82 -20.17 1.18
CA GLU A 308 23.73 -19.60 2.19
C GLU A 308 23.01 -18.64 3.14
N LEU A 309 22.17 -17.75 2.60
CA LEU A 309 21.38 -16.81 3.39
C LEU A 309 20.32 -17.51 4.25
N PHE A 310 19.72 -18.59 3.74
CA PHE A 310 18.76 -19.41 4.46
C PHE A 310 19.43 -20.16 5.63
N ASP A 311 20.62 -20.70 5.42
CA ASP A 311 21.38 -21.36 6.48
C ASP A 311 21.90 -20.37 7.52
N ASP A 312 22.39 -19.19 7.08
CA ASP A 312 22.78 -18.10 7.99
C ASP A 312 21.59 -17.62 8.84
N MET A 313 20.40 -17.52 8.25
CA MET A 313 19.15 -17.18 8.93
C MET A 313 18.83 -18.19 10.04
N ASN A 314 18.93 -19.49 9.75
CA ASN A 314 18.71 -20.56 10.74
C ASN A 314 19.79 -20.54 11.85
N LYS A 315 21.07 -20.41 11.49
CA LYS A 315 22.19 -20.38 12.45
C LYS A 315 22.10 -19.21 13.44
N LYS A 316 21.54 -18.08 13.02
CA LYS A 316 21.32 -16.90 13.86
C LYS A 316 20.00 -16.93 14.64
N GLY A 317 19.26 -18.03 14.59
CA GLY A 317 17.97 -18.18 15.28
C GLY A 317 16.85 -17.32 14.69
N CYS A 318 17.01 -16.81 13.47
CA CYS A 318 15.98 -16.05 12.78
C CYS A 318 15.04 -17.04 12.07
N ILE A 319 13.83 -17.23 12.58
CA ILE A 319 12.95 -18.32 12.11
C ILE A 319 12.42 -18.01 10.70
N PRO A 320 12.69 -18.88 9.69
CA PRO A 320 12.12 -18.74 8.36
C PRO A 320 10.60 -18.78 8.40
N ASN A 321 9.94 -18.07 7.48
CA ASN A 321 8.48 -18.07 7.39
C ASN A 321 8.02 -18.48 6.00
N ARG A 322 6.70 -18.54 5.82
CA ARG A 322 6.06 -18.85 4.53
C ARG A 322 6.62 -18.04 3.35
N VAL A 323 7.01 -16.78 3.54
CA VAL A 323 7.56 -15.95 2.46
C VAL A 323 8.93 -16.46 2.03
N THR A 324 9.75 -16.90 2.97
CA THR A 324 11.07 -17.51 2.72
C THR A 324 10.94 -18.74 1.83
N TYR A 325 10.14 -19.72 2.25
CA TYR A 325 9.94 -20.96 1.50
C TYR A 325 9.29 -20.73 0.14
N ASN A 326 8.30 -19.84 0.04
CA ASN A 326 7.67 -19.52 -1.24
C ASN A 326 8.63 -18.90 -2.26
N SER A 327 9.75 -18.30 -1.83
CA SER A 327 10.79 -17.84 -2.76
C SER A 327 11.56 -19.01 -3.37
N PHE A 328 11.90 -20.03 -2.58
CA PHE A 328 12.53 -21.25 -3.07
C PHE A 328 11.58 -22.10 -3.91
N ILE A 329 10.34 -22.30 -3.45
CA ILE A 329 9.31 -23.05 -4.19
C ILE A 329 9.14 -22.46 -5.59
N ARG A 330 8.94 -21.13 -5.69
CA ARG A 330 8.82 -20.46 -6.99
C ARG A 330 10.06 -20.62 -7.86
N TYR A 331 11.26 -20.59 -7.28
CA TYR A 331 12.50 -20.79 -8.02
C TYR A 331 12.59 -22.21 -8.60
N TYR A 332 12.46 -23.22 -7.74
CA TYR A 332 12.58 -24.62 -8.14
C TYR A 332 11.48 -25.02 -9.14
N SER A 333 10.26 -24.51 -9.00
CA SER A 333 9.19 -24.69 -9.99
C SER A 333 9.57 -24.10 -11.36
N VAL A 334 10.20 -22.92 -11.42
CA VAL A 334 10.60 -22.28 -12.70
C VAL A 334 11.78 -22.98 -13.36
N VAL A 335 12.69 -23.56 -12.58
CA VAL A 335 13.85 -24.33 -13.09
C VAL A 335 13.46 -25.80 -13.39
N ASN A 336 12.19 -26.16 -13.21
CA ASN A 336 11.66 -27.51 -13.38
C ASN A 336 12.28 -28.56 -12.44
N GLU A 337 12.84 -28.14 -11.30
CA GLU A 337 13.28 -29.04 -10.22
C GLU A 337 12.12 -29.26 -9.23
N ILE A 338 11.04 -29.87 -9.73
CA ILE A 338 9.75 -29.96 -9.04
C ILE A 338 9.87 -30.66 -7.68
N ASP A 339 10.66 -31.72 -7.58
CA ASP A 339 10.79 -32.51 -6.35
C ASP A 339 11.42 -31.69 -5.21
N LYS A 340 12.39 -30.81 -5.52
CA LYS A 340 12.94 -29.86 -4.53
C LYS A 340 11.92 -28.78 -4.14
N ALA A 341 11.04 -28.38 -5.06
CA ALA A 341 9.96 -27.45 -4.74
C ALA A 341 8.97 -28.09 -3.74
N ILE A 342 8.63 -29.37 -3.94
CA ILE A 342 7.81 -30.16 -3.03
C ILE A 342 8.52 -30.34 -1.69
N GLU A 343 9.81 -30.70 -1.69
CA GLU A 343 10.61 -30.83 -0.48
C GLU A 343 10.59 -29.54 0.36
N MET A 344 10.75 -28.38 -0.26
CA MET A 344 10.69 -27.09 0.43
C MET A 344 9.31 -26.80 1.02
N MET A 345 8.23 -27.21 0.36
CA MET A 345 6.87 -27.09 0.91
C MET A 345 6.67 -28.03 2.11
N ARG A 346 7.09 -29.29 2.00
CA ARG A 346 6.99 -30.27 3.09
C ARG A 346 7.86 -29.87 4.28
N LYS A 347 9.08 -29.37 4.05
CA LYS A 347 9.97 -28.83 5.09
C LYS A 347 9.32 -27.65 5.83
N MET A 348 8.61 -26.77 5.12
CA MET A 348 7.87 -25.67 5.74
C MET A 348 6.74 -26.18 6.65
N GLN A 349 6.01 -27.23 6.24
CA GLN A 349 4.95 -27.85 7.03
C GLN A 349 5.52 -28.59 8.25
N ASN A 350 6.53 -29.44 8.06
CA ASN A 350 7.12 -30.28 9.11
C ASN A 350 7.75 -29.45 10.24
N LEU A 351 8.38 -28.32 9.90
CA LEU A 351 8.97 -27.41 10.88
C LEU A 351 7.97 -26.38 11.43
N ASN A 352 6.69 -26.45 11.05
CA ASN A 352 5.65 -25.50 11.46
C ASN A 352 5.99 -24.02 11.17
N HIS A 353 6.73 -23.75 10.09
CA HIS A 353 7.14 -22.39 9.67
C HIS A 353 6.04 -21.62 8.91
N GLY A 354 4.86 -22.23 8.77
CA GLY A 354 3.66 -21.60 8.26
C GLY A 354 2.78 -22.55 7.45
N VAL A 355 1.50 -22.19 7.32
CA VAL A 355 0.54 -22.95 6.53
C VAL A 355 0.72 -22.62 5.04
N PRO A 356 0.91 -23.61 4.15
CA PRO A 356 0.93 -23.39 2.72
C PRO A 356 -0.38 -22.75 2.24
N THR A 357 -0.27 -21.87 1.25
CA THR A 357 -1.43 -21.17 0.68
C THR A 357 -1.43 -21.35 -0.83
N SER A 358 -2.44 -20.82 -1.53
CA SER A 358 -2.44 -20.81 -2.99
C SER A 358 -1.13 -20.28 -3.60
N SER A 359 -0.39 -19.35 -2.97
CA SER A 359 0.90 -18.90 -3.52
C SER A 359 2.02 -19.93 -3.43
N SER A 360 1.88 -20.94 -2.59
CA SER A 360 2.80 -22.06 -2.42
C SER A 360 2.45 -23.20 -3.38
N TYR A 361 1.17 -23.54 -3.50
CA TYR A 361 0.69 -24.61 -4.39
C TYR A 361 0.71 -24.23 -5.87
N THR A 362 0.28 -23.02 -6.24
CA THR A 362 0.16 -22.62 -7.65
C THR A 362 1.46 -22.80 -8.46
N PRO A 363 2.66 -22.41 -7.97
CA PRO A 363 3.91 -22.66 -8.70
C PRO A 363 4.22 -24.15 -8.92
N ILE A 364 3.98 -24.99 -7.92
CA ILE A 364 4.23 -26.44 -8.02
C ILE A 364 3.26 -27.08 -9.01
N ILE A 365 1.96 -26.79 -8.87
CA ILE A 365 0.91 -27.26 -9.79
C ILE A 365 1.24 -26.81 -11.22
N HIS A 366 1.71 -25.58 -11.40
CA HIS A 366 2.10 -25.08 -12.72
C HIS A 366 3.23 -25.89 -13.35
N ALA A 367 4.31 -26.11 -12.59
CA ALA A 367 5.45 -26.89 -13.07
C ALA A 367 5.06 -28.36 -13.33
N LEU A 368 4.20 -28.96 -12.49
CA LEU A 368 3.69 -30.33 -12.70
C LEU A 368 2.87 -30.44 -13.99
N CYS A 369 1.99 -29.47 -14.26
CA CYS A 369 1.23 -29.41 -15.51
C CYS A 369 2.16 -29.27 -16.73
N GLU A 370 3.17 -28.39 -16.66
CA GLU A 370 4.13 -28.22 -17.76
C GLU A 370 5.02 -29.45 -17.98
N ALA A 371 5.34 -30.19 -16.93
CA ALA A 371 6.10 -31.43 -17.00
C ALA A 371 5.26 -32.67 -17.38
N GLY A 372 3.95 -32.54 -17.58
CA GLY A 372 3.05 -33.65 -17.89
C GLY A 372 2.75 -34.59 -16.70
N ARG A 373 3.15 -34.23 -15.46
CA ARG A 373 2.86 -34.99 -14.23
C ARG A 373 1.44 -34.66 -13.73
N VAL A 374 0.43 -34.98 -14.55
CA VAL A 374 -0.95 -34.50 -14.38
C VAL A 374 -1.63 -35.07 -13.13
N LEU A 375 -1.38 -36.35 -12.80
CA LEU A 375 -1.94 -36.99 -11.60
C LEU A 375 -1.51 -36.27 -10.32
N GLU A 376 -0.23 -35.96 -10.20
CA GLU A 376 0.29 -35.22 -9.05
C GLU A 376 -0.26 -33.78 -9.02
N ALA A 377 -0.41 -33.13 -10.18
CA ALA A 377 -1.00 -31.79 -10.24
C ALA A 377 -2.45 -31.78 -9.69
N ARG A 378 -3.23 -32.84 -10.00
CA ARG A 378 -4.57 -33.04 -9.44
C ARG A 378 -4.51 -33.28 -7.93
N ASP A 379 -3.60 -34.13 -7.46
CA ASP A 379 -3.50 -34.48 -6.04
C ASP A 379 -3.12 -33.25 -5.20
N PHE A 380 -2.19 -32.42 -5.70
CA PHE A 380 -1.86 -31.13 -5.06
C PHE A 380 -3.03 -30.13 -5.10
N LEU A 381 -3.88 -30.17 -6.14
CA LEU A 381 -5.09 -29.35 -6.20
C LEU A 381 -6.13 -29.81 -5.15
N ALA A 382 -6.30 -31.12 -4.98
CA ALA A 382 -7.15 -31.70 -3.93
C ALA A 382 -6.62 -31.32 -2.54
N GLU A 383 -5.32 -31.50 -2.28
CA GLU A 383 -4.67 -31.12 -1.01
C GLU A 383 -4.87 -29.63 -0.69
N LEU A 384 -4.77 -28.74 -1.69
CA LEU A 384 -5.02 -27.31 -1.53
C LEU A 384 -6.45 -27.02 -1.06
N VAL A 385 -7.44 -27.73 -1.63
CA VAL A 385 -8.86 -27.54 -1.31
C VAL A 385 -9.23 -28.16 0.04
N ASP A 386 -8.64 -29.31 0.37
CA ASP A 386 -8.83 -29.98 1.65
C ASP A 386 -8.15 -29.24 2.81
N GLY A 387 -7.06 -28.55 2.53
CA GLY A 387 -6.46 -27.56 3.44
C GLY A 387 -7.29 -26.28 3.63
N GLY A 388 -8.54 -26.24 3.13
CA GLY A 388 -9.47 -25.12 3.29
C GLY A 388 -9.14 -23.89 2.43
N SER A 389 -8.16 -23.99 1.54
CA SER A 389 -7.76 -22.89 0.67
C SER A 389 -8.48 -22.98 -0.68
N VAL A 390 -9.26 -21.96 -1.01
CA VAL A 390 -9.90 -21.91 -2.34
C VAL A 390 -8.83 -21.62 -3.42
N PRO A 391 -8.68 -22.47 -4.46
CA PRO A 391 -7.74 -22.22 -5.55
C PRO A 391 -8.00 -20.91 -6.29
N ARG A 392 -7.01 -20.46 -7.06
CA ARG A 392 -7.23 -19.37 -8.03
C ARG A 392 -7.86 -19.96 -9.29
N GLU A 393 -8.70 -19.16 -9.94
CA GLU A 393 -9.32 -19.52 -11.22
C GLU A 393 -8.28 -19.96 -12.26
N TYR A 394 -7.17 -19.22 -12.35
CA TYR A 394 -6.03 -19.59 -13.20
C TYR A 394 -5.47 -20.97 -12.89
N THR A 395 -5.24 -21.29 -11.60
CA THR A 395 -4.68 -22.59 -11.19
C THR A 395 -5.64 -23.73 -11.48
N TYR A 396 -6.93 -23.53 -11.26
CA TYR A 396 -7.95 -24.52 -11.58
C TYR A 396 -8.05 -24.77 -13.08
N LYS A 397 -8.06 -23.70 -13.89
CA LYS A 397 -8.09 -23.82 -15.35
C LYS A 397 -6.88 -24.58 -15.88
N LEU A 398 -5.68 -24.27 -15.36
CA LEU A 398 -4.45 -24.92 -15.77
C LEU A 398 -4.50 -26.45 -15.59
N VAL A 399 -5.01 -26.92 -14.44
CA VAL A 399 -5.15 -28.36 -14.17
C VAL A 399 -6.19 -29.00 -15.07
N CYS A 400 -7.34 -28.34 -15.30
CA CYS A 400 -8.36 -28.83 -16.24
C CYS A 400 -7.80 -28.95 -17.66
N ASP A 401 -7.08 -27.94 -18.14
CA ASP A 401 -6.49 -27.94 -19.48
C ASP A 401 -5.46 -29.07 -19.61
N ALA A 402 -4.64 -29.31 -18.58
CA ALA A 402 -3.69 -30.43 -18.54
C ALA A 402 -4.37 -31.81 -18.54
N LEU A 403 -5.47 -31.99 -17.80
CA LEU A 403 -6.24 -33.24 -17.77
C LEU A 403 -6.96 -33.52 -19.08
N ASN A 404 -7.50 -32.49 -19.73
CA ASN A 404 -8.12 -32.62 -21.04
C ASN A 404 -7.10 -33.00 -22.11
N ALA A 405 -5.88 -32.43 -22.04
CA ALA A 405 -4.80 -32.77 -22.96
C ALA A 405 -4.26 -34.20 -22.77
N ALA A 406 -4.41 -34.75 -21.57
CA ALA A 406 -4.06 -36.14 -21.25
C ALA A 406 -5.19 -37.14 -21.55
N GLU A 407 -6.32 -36.71 -22.11
CA GLU A 407 -7.52 -37.52 -22.37
C GLU A 407 -8.13 -38.21 -21.13
N GLU A 408 -7.83 -37.70 -19.92
CA GLU A 408 -8.33 -38.24 -18.63
C GLU A 408 -9.20 -37.22 -17.85
N PRO A 409 -10.32 -36.71 -18.41
CA PRO A 409 -11.16 -35.71 -17.76
C PRO A 409 -11.95 -36.25 -16.55
N SER A 410 -12.12 -37.58 -16.46
CA SER A 410 -12.89 -38.27 -15.42
C SER A 410 -12.17 -38.34 -14.05
N LEU A 411 -10.89 -37.98 -14.00
CA LEU A 411 -10.09 -38.06 -12.77
C LEU A 411 -10.32 -36.91 -11.80
N LEU A 412 -10.98 -35.83 -12.22
CA LEU A 412 -11.41 -34.75 -11.33
C LEU A 412 -12.77 -35.09 -10.73
N ASP A 413 -12.80 -35.34 -9.41
CA ASP A 413 -14.05 -35.56 -8.67
C ASP A 413 -15.04 -34.38 -8.88
N ASP A 414 -16.28 -34.72 -9.23
CA ASP A 414 -17.37 -33.74 -9.41
C ASP A 414 -17.65 -32.98 -8.10
N GLY A 415 -17.42 -33.61 -6.94
CA GLY A 415 -17.47 -32.98 -5.63
C GLY A 415 -16.41 -31.89 -5.47
N LEU A 416 -15.17 -32.17 -5.87
CA LEU A 416 -14.07 -31.19 -5.87
C LEU A 416 -14.37 -30.01 -6.82
N ARG A 417 -14.87 -30.28 -8.03
CA ARG A 417 -15.27 -29.26 -9.02
C ARG A 417 -16.36 -28.33 -8.45
N LYS A 418 -17.34 -28.88 -7.74
CA LYS A 418 -18.40 -28.10 -7.08
C LYS A 418 -17.85 -27.24 -5.94
N ARG A 419 -17.04 -27.81 -5.03
CA ARG A 419 -16.40 -27.10 -3.91
C ARG A 419 -15.56 -25.90 -4.38
N ILE A 420 -14.79 -26.06 -5.45
CA ILE A 420 -13.97 -24.99 -6.01
C ILE A 420 -14.84 -23.87 -6.60
N ARG A 421 -15.88 -24.24 -7.38
CA ARG A 421 -16.80 -23.27 -8.00
C ARG A 421 -17.53 -22.44 -6.93
N ASP A 422 -18.07 -23.10 -5.92
CA ASP A 422 -18.78 -22.46 -4.81
C ASP A 422 -17.85 -21.57 -3.99
N GLY A 423 -16.61 -22.00 -3.75
CA GLY A 423 -15.59 -21.21 -3.07
C GLY A 423 -15.17 -19.95 -3.85
N ILE A 424 -15.03 -20.05 -5.17
CA ILE A 424 -14.72 -18.91 -6.05
C ILE A 424 -15.89 -17.93 -6.05
N GLU A 425 -17.12 -18.42 -6.19
CA GLU A 425 -18.34 -17.61 -6.18
C GLU A 425 -18.55 -16.93 -4.83
N TYR A 426 -18.34 -17.63 -3.71
CA TYR A 426 -18.38 -17.06 -2.36
C TYR A 426 -17.36 -15.94 -2.20
N ARG A 427 -16.10 -16.16 -2.64
CA ARG A 427 -15.07 -15.13 -2.63
C ARG A 427 -15.50 -13.93 -3.47
N PHE A 428 -16.05 -14.16 -4.67
CA PHE A 428 -16.55 -13.09 -5.52
C PHE A 428 -17.64 -12.26 -4.82
N ARG A 429 -18.62 -12.92 -4.20
CA ARG A 429 -19.69 -12.27 -3.41
C ARG A 429 -19.14 -11.49 -2.21
N GLN A 430 -18.17 -12.02 -1.47
CA GLN A 430 -17.56 -11.30 -0.33
C GLN A 430 -16.81 -10.04 -0.79
N VAL A 431 -16.03 -10.13 -1.87
CA VAL A 431 -15.38 -8.93 -2.42
C VAL A 431 -16.44 -7.93 -2.92
N MET A 432 -17.60 -8.39 -3.43
CA MET A 432 -18.71 -7.51 -3.86
C MET A 432 -19.43 -6.86 -2.67
N LYS A 433 -19.60 -7.57 -1.56
CA LYS A 433 -20.20 -7.07 -0.31
C LYS A 433 -19.36 -5.99 0.40
N VAL A 434 -18.09 -5.82 0.05
CA VAL A 434 -17.21 -4.76 0.61
C VAL A 434 -17.39 -3.39 -0.07
N LYS A 435 -18.38 -3.22 -0.96
CA LYS A 435 -18.90 -1.88 -1.32
C LYS A 435 -20.41 -1.88 -1.55
N PRO A 436 -21.19 -1.38 -0.58
CA PRO A 436 -22.43 -0.69 -0.90
C PRO A 436 -22.57 0.60 -0.06
N ILE A 437 -22.35 1.76 -0.68
CA ILE A 437 -23.06 3.00 -0.30
C ILE A 437 -23.76 3.65 -1.50
N MET A 438 -23.47 3.22 -2.73
CA MET A 438 -24.18 3.72 -3.91
C MET A 438 -25.02 2.62 -4.56
N LYS A 439 -26.20 2.39 -3.98
CA LYS A 439 -27.39 2.06 -4.76
C LYS A 439 -28.42 3.14 -4.46
N HIS A 440 -28.29 4.31 -5.09
CA HIS A 440 -29.49 5.08 -5.44
C HIS A 440 -30.05 4.42 -6.70
N LYS A 441 -31.13 3.66 -6.50
CA LYS A 441 -31.96 3.14 -7.58
C LYS A 441 -33.27 3.93 -7.50
N GLU A 442 -33.21 5.20 -7.89
CA GLU A 442 -34.36 6.07 -8.07
C GLU A 442 -33.92 7.11 -9.10
N LEU A 443 -34.14 6.77 -10.37
CA LEU A 443 -34.13 7.59 -11.59
C LEU A 443 -33.95 6.61 -12.75
N LEU A 444 -35.04 5.95 -13.12
CA LEU A 444 -35.35 5.33 -14.42
C LEU A 444 -36.61 4.46 -14.24
N LYS A 445 -37.75 5.11 -14.05
CA LYS A 445 -39.09 4.63 -14.45
C LYS A 445 -40.01 5.86 -14.56
N CYS A 446 -39.83 6.64 -15.62
CA CYS A 446 -40.92 7.36 -16.24
C CYS A 446 -41.28 6.58 -17.52
N GLY A 447 -42.57 6.31 -17.70
CA GLY A 447 -43.16 6.00 -19.01
C GLY A 447 -43.58 4.55 -19.22
N GLU A 448 -44.88 4.30 -19.00
CA GLU A 448 -45.84 3.50 -19.80
C GLU A 448 -46.95 3.01 -18.84
N ILE A 449 -48.03 3.79 -18.72
CA ILE A 449 -49.35 3.63 -19.35
C ILE A 449 -50.07 2.37 -18.85
N ASP A 450 -51.17 2.57 -18.10
CA ASP A 450 -52.47 1.97 -18.40
C ASP A 450 -53.58 2.56 -17.49
N ILE A 451 -54.63 3.06 -18.18
CA ILE A 451 -55.95 3.58 -17.79
C ILE A 451 -56.00 4.95 -17.09
#